data_AF-A0A9E6F058-F1
#
_entry.id   AF-A0A9E6F058-F1
#
_cell.length_a   1.000
_cell.length_b   1.000
_cell.length_c   1.000
_cell.angle_alpha   90.00
_cell.angle_beta   90.00
_cell.angle_gamma   90.00
#
_symmetry.space_group_name_H-M   'P 1'
#
loop_
_entity.id
_entity.type
_entity.pdbx_description
1 polymer ?
#
loop_
_entity_poly.entity_id
_entity_poly.type
_entity_poly.pdbx_seq_one_letter_code
_entity_poly.pdbx_strand_id
1 'polypeptide(L)'
;KNGVTTHDRTTTGTQNIAHGLGTTPKKIRINVSYGNTGVSGNGRSQGVYNGTATSMIYQYNIGSSATTSTRSGQSSTNIIEIKDLDGITSSYATVTFDGTNIILSWSNTGSPTGTCDIMWEAE
;
A
#
# COMPACT_ATOMS: atom_id res chain seq x y z
N LYS A 1 -14.99 -5.03 -9.99
CA LYS A 1 -14.75 -3.59 -10.26
C LYS A 1 -13.29 -3.28 -9.97
N ASN A 2 -12.72 -2.27 -10.60
CA ASN A 2 -11.34 -1.85 -10.37
C ASN A 2 -11.21 -0.35 -10.58
N GLY A 3 -10.12 0.22 -10.08
CA GLY A 3 -9.82 1.63 -10.24
C GLY A 3 -8.42 1.99 -9.75
N VAL A 4 -8.14 3.29 -9.79
CA VAL A 4 -6.89 3.87 -9.29
C VAL A 4 -7.17 5.04 -8.36
N THR A 5 -6.27 5.26 -7.40
CA THR A 5 -6.24 6.43 -6.52
C THR A 5 -4.80 6.66 -6.07
N THR A 6 -4.55 7.75 -5.36
CA THR A 6 -3.27 8.01 -4.71
C THR A 6 -3.43 8.07 -3.19
N HIS A 7 -2.31 7.99 -2.46
CA HIS A 7 -2.24 8.33 -1.04
C HIS A 7 -1.01 9.20 -0.76
N ASP A 8 -1.20 10.28 -0.01
CA ASP A 8 -0.11 11.08 0.53
C ASP A 8 0.48 10.36 1.75
N ARG A 9 1.71 9.86 1.60
CA ARG A 9 2.37 9.03 2.60
C ARG A 9 2.67 9.80 3.89
N THR A 10 2.64 11.13 3.88
CA THR A 10 2.81 11.95 5.08
C THR A 10 1.59 11.88 6.02
N THR A 11 0.45 11.41 5.52
CA THR A 11 -0.81 11.36 6.26
C THR A 11 -1.13 9.98 6.82
N THR A 12 -1.81 9.94 7.96
CA THR A 12 -2.35 8.74 8.61
C THR A 12 -3.87 8.83 8.74
N GLY A 13 -4.51 7.73 9.11
CA GLY A 13 -5.97 7.67 9.28
C GLY A 13 -6.68 6.96 8.13
N THR A 14 -7.98 7.20 8.00
CA THR A 14 -8.84 6.43 7.10
C THR A 14 -8.92 7.04 5.70
N GLN A 15 -8.71 6.21 4.69
CA GLN A 15 -9.00 6.51 3.29
C GLN A 15 -10.12 5.61 2.80
N ASN A 16 -11.24 6.22 2.40
CA ASN A 16 -12.37 5.52 1.80
C ASN A 16 -12.28 5.59 0.28
N ILE A 17 -12.38 4.44 -0.38
CA ILE A 17 -12.39 4.32 -1.84
C ILE A 17 -13.73 3.72 -2.25
N ALA A 18 -14.60 4.53 -2.86
CA ALA A 18 -15.89 4.07 -3.37
C ALA A 18 -15.67 3.03 -4.49
N HIS A 19 -16.14 1.79 -4.28
CA HIS A 19 -15.90 0.69 -5.24
C HIS A 19 -17.02 0.49 -6.26
N GLY A 20 -18.23 1.01 -5.99
CA GLY A 20 -19.35 1.01 -6.93
C GLY A 20 -19.83 -0.38 -7.36
N LEU A 21 -19.72 -1.37 -6.46
CA LEU A 21 -20.09 -2.76 -6.76
C LEU A 21 -21.59 -3.02 -6.54
N GLY A 22 -22.24 -2.23 -5.69
CA GLY A 22 -23.65 -2.41 -5.32
C GLY A 22 -23.88 -3.50 -4.27
N THR A 23 -22.83 -4.22 -3.88
CA THR A 23 -22.80 -5.22 -2.81
C THR A 23 -21.47 -5.16 -2.08
N THR A 24 -21.40 -5.71 -0.87
CA THR A 24 -20.13 -5.90 -0.16
C THR A 24 -19.23 -6.83 -0.97
N PRO A 25 -17.96 -6.45 -1.25
CA PRO A 25 -17.00 -7.35 -1.87
C PRO A 25 -16.79 -8.63 -1.05
N LYS A 26 -16.39 -9.71 -1.70
CA LYS A 26 -15.86 -10.92 -1.06
C LYS A 26 -14.33 -10.92 -1.06
N LYS A 27 -13.72 -10.16 -1.96
CA LYS A 27 -12.28 -10.08 -2.08
C LYS A 27 -11.85 -8.75 -2.66
N ILE A 28 -10.70 -8.28 -2.19
CA ILE A 28 -9.99 -7.17 -2.78
C ILE A 28 -8.55 -7.55 -3.08
N ARG A 29 -8.01 -6.95 -4.13
CA ARG A 29 -6.57 -6.94 -4.45
C ARG A 29 -6.13 -5.49 -4.58
N ILE A 30 -4.97 -5.20 -4.01
CA ILE A 30 -4.33 -3.89 -4.11
C ILE A 30 -2.92 -4.08 -4.65
N ASN A 31 -2.56 -3.25 -5.64
CA ASN A 31 -1.20 -3.08 -6.12
C ASN A 31 -0.80 -1.62 -5.90
N VAL A 32 0.37 -1.41 -5.31
CA VAL A 32 0.92 -0.08 -5.05
C VAL A 32 2.25 0.06 -5.75
N SER A 33 2.45 1.23 -6.37
CA SER A 33 3.73 1.68 -6.90
C SER A 33 4.10 3.00 -6.25
N TYR A 34 5.38 3.20 -5.96
CA TYR A 34 5.88 4.45 -5.40
C TYR A 34 7.34 4.67 -5.78
N GLY A 35 7.72 5.93 -5.92
CA GLY A 35 9.11 6.36 -6.01
C GLY A 35 9.60 6.90 -4.66
N ASN A 36 10.89 6.73 -4.39
CA ASN A 36 11.55 7.44 -3.29
C ASN A 36 12.25 8.68 -3.86
N THR A 37 12.02 9.84 -3.25
CA THR A 37 12.67 11.10 -3.65
C THR A 37 14.20 11.00 -3.52
N GLY A 38 14.92 11.43 -4.56
CA GLY A 38 16.39 11.52 -4.55
C GLY A 38 17.15 10.29 -5.04
N VAL A 39 16.47 9.26 -5.56
CA VAL A 39 17.10 8.06 -6.16
C VAL A 39 16.24 7.47 -7.27
N SER A 40 16.90 6.83 -8.23
CA SER A 40 16.25 5.95 -9.21
C SER A 40 15.87 4.62 -8.55
N GLY A 41 14.84 4.62 -7.69
CA GLY A 41 14.37 3.43 -7.00
C GLY A 41 12.85 3.45 -6.85
N ASN A 42 12.18 2.55 -7.57
CA ASN A 42 10.74 2.30 -7.40
C ASN A 42 10.55 1.14 -6.43
N GLY A 43 9.61 1.29 -5.50
CA GLY A 43 9.12 0.21 -4.65
C GLY A 43 7.71 -0.22 -5.07
N ARG A 44 7.32 -1.42 -4.64
CA ARG A 44 5.99 -1.97 -4.93
C ARG A 44 5.45 -2.77 -3.75
N SER A 45 4.13 -2.78 -3.61
CA SER A 45 3.41 -3.62 -2.64
C SER A 45 2.21 -4.28 -3.33
N GLN A 46 1.95 -5.54 -3.02
CA GLN A 46 0.87 -6.31 -3.59
C GLN A 46 0.17 -7.07 -2.48
N GLY A 47 -1.09 -6.71 -2.22
CA GLY A 47 -1.90 -7.27 -1.15
C GLY A 47 -3.20 -7.87 -1.65
N VAL A 48 -3.67 -8.93 -0.99
CA VAL A 48 -5.00 -9.49 -1.16
C VAL A 48 -5.66 -9.65 0.20
N TYR A 49 -6.95 -9.32 0.29
CA TYR A 49 -7.79 -9.55 1.46
C TYR A 49 -9.11 -10.19 1.05
N ASN A 50 -9.53 -11.23 1.76
CA ASN A 50 -10.72 -12.03 1.43
C ASN A 50 -11.89 -11.84 2.42
N GLY A 51 -11.89 -10.74 3.19
CA GLY A 51 -12.87 -10.50 4.24
C GLY A 51 -12.48 -11.07 5.62
N THR A 52 -11.43 -11.90 5.67
CA THR A 52 -10.96 -12.50 6.93
C THR A 52 -9.45 -12.41 7.10
N ALA A 53 -8.70 -12.80 6.06
CA ALA A 53 -7.24 -12.89 6.09
C ALA A 53 -6.61 -12.00 5.03
N THR A 54 -5.48 -11.40 5.38
CA THR A 54 -4.65 -10.59 4.50
C THR A 54 -3.39 -11.37 4.13
N SER A 55 -3.00 -11.29 2.86
CA SER A 55 -1.70 -11.76 2.37
C SER A 55 -1.08 -10.66 1.52
N MET A 56 0.12 -10.21 1.90
CA MET A 56 0.81 -9.13 1.19
C MET A 56 2.29 -9.43 1.03
N ILE A 57 2.83 -9.05 -0.12
CA ILE A 57 4.27 -8.98 -0.39
C ILE A 57 4.65 -7.55 -0.77
N TYR A 58 5.87 -7.15 -0.44
CA TYR A 58 6.40 -5.87 -0.87
C TYR A 58 7.88 -5.98 -1.24
N GLN A 59 8.32 -5.01 -2.03
CA GLN A 59 9.70 -4.85 -2.45
C GLN A 59 10.06 -3.36 -2.41
N TYR A 60 11.25 -3.06 -1.91
CA TYR A 60 11.78 -1.71 -1.85
C TYR A 60 13.28 -1.73 -2.04
N ASN A 61 13.87 -0.57 -2.32
CA ASN A 61 15.30 -0.41 -2.39
C ASN A 61 15.82 0.20 -1.09
N ILE A 62 16.96 -0.27 -0.60
CA ILE A 62 17.67 0.27 0.56
C ILE A 62 19.01 0.86 0.11
N GLY A 63 19.43 1.97 0.72
CA GLY A 63 20.71 2.63 0.42
C GLY A 63 20.61 3.84 -0.52
N SER A 64 21.76 4.40 -0.85
CA SER A 64 21.89 5.61 -1.69
C SER A 64 22.01 5.27 -3.18
N SER A 65 21.93 6.28 -4.06
CA SER A 65 21.93 6.09 -5.53
C SER A 65 23.11 5.30 -6.09
N ALA A 66 24.21 5.17 -5.35
CA ALA A 66 25.41 4.42 -5.76
C ALA A 66 25.51 3.00 -5.18
N THR A 67 24.66 2.63 -4.21
CA THR A 67 24.77 1.36 -3.45
C THR A 67 23.42 0.67 -3.21
N THR A 68 22.43 0.95 -4.08
CA THR A 68 21.07 0.45 -3.91
C THR A 68 21.01 -1.08 -3.93
N SER A 69 20.48 -1.65 -2.86
CA SER A 69 20.15 -3.08 -2.77
C SER A 69 18.63 -3.24 -2.71
N THR A 70 18.10 -4.30 -3.32
CA THR A 70 16.67 -4.58 -3.29
C THR A 70 16.35 -5.52 -2.13
N ARG A 71 15.36 -5.15 -1.31
CA ARG A 71 14.81 -5.97 -0.22
C ARG A 71 13.35 -6.28 -0.47
N SER A 72 12.89 -7.41 0.06
CA SER A 72 11.50 -7.82 0.03
C SER A 72 11.04 -8.30 1.40
N GLY A 73 9.74 -8.28 1.60
CA GLY A 73 9.08 -8.76 2.81
C GLY A 73 7.64 -9.16 2.55
N GLN A 74 6.97 -9.63 3.59
CA GLN A 74 5.57 -10.05 3.57
C GLN A 74 4.86 -9.65 4.85
N SER A 75 3.53 -9.52 4.79
CA SER A 75 2.67 -9.29 5.96
C SER A 75 1.39 -10.12 5.85
N SER A 76 0.91 -10.58 7.00
CA SER A 76 -0.42 -11.19 7.16
C SER A 76 -1.45 -10.21 7.74
N THR A 77 -1.06 -8.96 8.01
CA THR A 77 -1.91 -7.94 8.64
C THR A 77 -2.12 -6.74 7.72
N ASN A 78 -1.02 -6.20 7.18
CA ASN A 78 -1.06 -5.04 6.29
C ASN A 78 -1.38 -5.49 4.86
N ILE A 79 -2.28 -4.76 4.18
CA ILE A 79 -2.56 -4.93 2.75
C ILE A 79 -1.58 -4.15 1.87
N ILE A 80 -0.95 -3.12 2.45
CA ILE A 80 0.03 -2.25 1.79
C ILE A 80 1.18 -2.02 2.75
N GLU A 81 2.41 -2.12 2.24
CA GLU A 81 3.60 -1.68 2.97
C GLU A 81 4.59 -1.01 2.02
N ILE A 82 4.99 0.20 2.40
CA ILE A 82 5.85 1.10 1.65
C ILE A 82 7.01 1.46 2.56
N LYS A 83 8.24 1.27 2.08
CA LYS A 83 9.47 1.49 2.85
C LYS A 83 10.35 2.50 2.13
N ASP A 84 10.87 3.45 2.91
CA ASP A 84 11.92 4.34 2.44
C ASP A 84 13.28 3.64 2.43
N LEU A 85 14.28 4.34 1.90
CA LEU A 85 15.61 3.81 1.63
C LEU A 85 16.42 3.50 2.88
N ASP A 86 15.98 3.97 4.05
CA ASP A 86 16.57 3.65 5.35
C ASP A 86 16.13 2.26 5.85
N GLY A 87 15.11 1.65 5.22
CA GLY A 87 14.49 0.39 5.64
C GLY A 87 13.69 0.47 6.94
N ILE A 88 13.56 1.66 7.52
CA ILE A 88 12.91 1.90 8.82
C ILE A 88 11.63 2.71 8.60
N THR A 89 11.76 3.86 7.94
CA THR A 89 10.66 4.77 7.67
C THR A 89 9.67 4.11 6.70
N SER A 90 8.39 4.12 7.07
CA SER A 90 7.35 3.42 6.31
C SER A 90 5.98 4.04 6.44
N SER A 91 5.17 3.80 5.40
CA SER A 91 3.73 4.00 5.39
C SER A 91 3.06 2.67 5.06
N TYR A 92 2.04 2.28 5.80
CA TYR A 92 1.38 0.98 5.67
C TYR A 92 -0.10 1.09 6.01
N ALA A 93 -0.90 0.17 5.46
CA ALA A 93 -2.33 0.16 5.69
C ALA A 93 -2.85 -1.24 5.96
N THR A 94 -3.80 -1.35 6.89
CA THR A 94 -4.73 -2.48 6.96
C THR A 94 -5.97 -2.16 6.14
N VAL A 95 -6.81 -3.16 5.88
CA VAL A 95 -7.99 -3.00 5.04
C VAL A 95 -9.21 -3.72 5.57
N THR A 96 -10.35 -3.09 5.35
CA THR A 96 -11.69 -3.68 5.42
C THR A 96 -12.51 -3.18 4.23
N PHE A 97 -13.72 -3.70 4.06
CA PHE A 97 -14.66 -3.19 3.07
C PHE A 97 -16.09 -3.30 3.60
N ASP A 98 -16.96 -2.42 3.11
CA ASP A 98 -18.40 -2.47 3.34
C ASP A 98 -19.15 -2.57 2.00
N GLY A 99 -20.47 -2.30 1.99
CA GLY A 99 -21.28 -2.36 0.76
C GLY A 99 -20.95 -1.26 -0.27
N THR A 100 -20.17 -0.26 0.10
CA THR A 100 -19.92 0.96 -0.68
C THR A 100 -18.43 1.25 -0.87
N ASN A 101 -17.58 0.97 0.13
CA ASN A 101 -16.20 1.43 0.21
C ASN A 101 -15.20 0.30 0.50
N ILE A 102 -14.03 0.41 -0.11
CA ILE A 102 -12.79 -0.17 0.40
C ILE A 102 -12.22 0.82 1.41
N ILE A 103 -11.89 0.37 2.61
CA ILE A 103 -11.51 1.22 3.73
C ILE A 103 -10.06 0.89 4.09
N LEU A 104 -9.13 1.80 3.80
CA LEU A 104 -7.72 1.68 4.18
C LEU A 104 -7.46 2.46 5.46
N SER A 105 -6.86 1.81 6.45
CA SER A 105 -6.44 2.45 7.69
C SER A 105 -4.93 2.63 7.71
N TRP A 106 -4.48 3.84 7.41
CA TRP A 106 -3.07 4.20 7.24
C TRP A 106 -2.38 4.50 8.57
N SER A 107 -1.16 4.00 8.70
CA SER A 107 -0.25 4.27 9.80
C SER A 107 1.17 4.44 9.26
N ASN A 108 1.98 5.18 10.01
CA ASN A 108 3.35 5.49 9.65
C ASN A 108 4.33 5.10 10.76
N THR A 109 5.55 4.77 10.35
CA THR A 109 6.73 4.71 11.22
C THR A 109 7.72 5.74 10.69
N GLY A 110 8.20 6.64 11.55
CA GLY A 110 9.05 7.75 11.13
C GLY A 110 8.26 8.84 10.39
N SER A 111 8.90 9.51 9.44
CA SER A 111 8.33 10.61 8.66
C SER A 111 8.43 10.35 7.16
N PRO A 112 7.65 9.38 6.63
CA PRO A 112 7.65 9.09 5.19
C PRO A 112 7.17 10.30 4.40
N THR A 113 7.64 10.42 3.16
CA THR A 113 7.30 11.53 2.25
C THR A 113 6.81 11.02 0.91
N GLY A 114 6.21 11.92 0.13
CA GLY A 114 5.77 11.65 -1.24
C GLY A 114 4.42 10.96 -1.32
N THR A 115 4.07 10.59 -2.55
CA THR A 115 2.78 10.00 -2.90
C THR A 115 3.00 8.59 -3.44
N CYS A 116 2.05 7.69 -3.18
CA CYS A 116 2.00 6.40 -3.84
C CYS A 116 0.76 6.29 -4.73
N ASP A 117 0.90 5.54 -5.81
CA ASP A 117 -0.19 5.18 -6.72
C ASP A 117 -0.75 3.84 -6.30
N ILE A 118 -2.07 3.75 -6.19
CA ILE A 118 -2.81 2.58 -5.73
C ILE A 118 -3.75 2.15 -6.84
N MET A 119 -3.57 0.92 -7.34
CA MET A 119 -4.53 0.25 -8.20
C MET A 119 -5.26 -0.82 -7.38
N TRP A 120 -6.59 -0.83 -7.43
CA TRP A 120 -7.43 -1.75 -6.67
C TRP A 120 -8.36 -2.55 -7.59
N GLU A 121 -8.66 -3.77 -7.18
CA GLU A 121 -9.68 -4.65 -7.76
C GLU A 121 -10.56 -5.19 -6.61
N ALA A 122 -11.87 -5.26 -6.84
CA ALA A 122 -12.85 -5.79 -5.90
C ALA A 122 -13.89 -6.66 -6.61
N GLU A 123 -14.23 -7.80 -6.02
CA GLU A 123 -15.27 -8.74 -6.48
C GLU A 123 -16.10 -9.25 -5.31
#